data_AF-Q9WX23-F1
#
_entry.id   AF-Q9WX23-F1
#
_cell.length_a   1.000
_cell.length_b   1.000
_cell.length_c   1.000
_cell.angle_alpha   90.00
_cell.angle_beta   90.00
_cell.angle_gamma   90.00
#
_symmetry.space_group_name_H-M   'P 1'
#
loop_
_entity.id
_entity.type
_entity.pdbx_description
1 polymer ?
#
loop_
_entity_poly.entity_id
_entity_poly.type
_entity_poly.pdbx_seq_one_letter_code
_entity_poly.pdbx_strand_id
1 'polypeptide(L)'
;MPPVAKSSKPQSLTTLAPGESGYAGVRLSSGDGSGENGYDANTLTIPFEDGSIATVKLPSGGVYVDTALMVTYWQTDASNALEY
;
A
#
# COMPACT_ATOMS: atom_id res chain seq x y z
N MET A 1 4.11 -5.04 -10.63
CA MET A 1 3.56 -4.10 -9.63
C MET A 1 2.38 -4.77 -8.94
N PRO A 2 2.17 -4.57 -7.64
CA PRO A 2 1.03 -5.14 -6.92
C PRO A 2 -0.31 -4.71 -7.53
N PRO A 3 -1.36 -5.55 -7.46
CA PRO A 3 -2.71 -5.14 -7.85
C PRO A 3 -3.26 -4.06 -6.91
N VAL A 4 -4.09 -3.16 -7.45
CA VAL A 4 -4.74 -2.07 -6.70
C VAL A 4 -6.18 -2.44 -6.36
N ALA A 5 -6.59 -2.13 -5.12
CA ALA A 5 -7.97 -2.13 -4.66
C ALA A 5 -8.82 -1.14 -5.44
N LYS A 6 -9.46 -1.61 -6.51
CA LYS A 6 -10.29 -0.76 -7.38
C LYS A 6 -11.46 -0.12 -6.61
N SER A 7 -11.99 -0.81 -5.60
CA SER A 7 -13.03 -0.29 -4.71
C SER A 7 -12.55 0.83 -3.79
N SER A 8 -11.23 1.02 -3.63
CA SER A 8 -10.65 2.11 -2.86
C SER A 8 -10.46 3.39 -3.66
N LYS A 9 -10.88 3.43 -4.93
CA LYS A 9 -10.75 4.64 -5.74
C LYS A 9 -11.66 5.74 -5.16
N PRO A 10 -11.12 6.91 -4.78
CA PRO A 10 -11.93 8.01 -4.26
C PRO A 10 -13.01 8.41 -5.27
N GLN A 11 -14.24 8.62 -4.81
CA GLN A 11 -15.36 9.07 -5.66
C GLN A 11 -15.21 10.54 -6.08
N SER A 12 -14.49 11.33 -5.30
CA SER A 12 -14.12 12.71 -5.61
C SER A 12 -12.60 12.84 -5.59
N LEU A 13 -12.04 13.57 -6.56
CA LEU A 13 -10.65 14.00 -6.49
C LEU A 13 -10.55 15.03 -5.36
N THR A 14 -10.21 14.58 -4.16
CA THR A 14 -9.78 15.51 -3.11
C THR A 14 -8.29 15.72 -3.33
N THR A 15 -7.96 16.78 -4.08
CA THR A 15 -6.58 17.26 -4.13
C THR A 15 -6.14 17.62 -2.71
N LEU A 16 -5.06 16.99 -2.24
CA LEU A 16 -4.40 17.36 -1.00
C LEU A 16 -3.90 18.80 -1.13
N ALA A 17 -4.23 19.64 -0.16
CA ALA A 17 -3.66 20.97 -0.05
C ALA A 17 -2.16 20.87 0.30
N PRO A 18 -1.35 21.90 -0.02
CA PRO A 18 0.06 21.93 0.38
C PRO A 18 0.21 21.74 1.90
N GLY A 19 0.98 20.74 2.31
CA GLY A 19 1.21 20.39 3.71
C GLY A 19 0.28 19.30 4.27
N GLU A 20 -0.73 18.86 3.51
CA GLU A 20 -1.54 17.69 3.87
C GLU A 20 -0.84 16.37 3.54
N SER A 21 -1.31 15.28 4.14
CA SER A 21 -0.75 13.95 3.98
C SER A 21 -1.68 13.04 3.20
N GLY A 22 -1.12 12.29 2.25
CA GLY A 22 -1.81 11.17 1.60
C GLY A 22 -1.45 9.85 2.25
N TYR A 23 -2.42 8.95 2.34
CA TYR A 23 -2.28 7.64 2.96
C TYR A 23 -2.60 6.53 1.95
N ALA A 24 -1.83 5.45 1.94
CA ALA A 24 -2.14 4.26 1.16
C ALA A 24 -1.93 3.01 2.03
N GLY A 25 -2.89 2.10 1.97
CA GLY A 25 -2.84 0.81 2.66
C GLY A 25 -2.14 -0.23 1.80
N VAL A 26 -1.45 -1.16 2.47
CA VAL A 26 -0.87 -2.35 1.85
C VAL A 26 -1.34 -3.56 2.64
N ARG A 27 -2.15 -4.41 2.01
CA ARG A 27 -2.44 -5.76 2.50
C ARG A 27 -1.29 -6.65 2.06
N LEU A 28 -0.60 -7.24 3.03
CA LEU A 28 0.63 -8.02 2.77
C LEU A 28 0.34 -9.48 2.45
N SER A 29 -0.60 -10.08 3.17
CA SER A 29 -0.92 -11.50 3.08
C SER A 29 -2.39 -11.78 3.32
N SER A 30 -2.84 -13.00 2.99
CA SER A 30 -4.19 -13.42 3.34
C SER A 30 -4.27 -13.88 4.79
N GLY A 31 -5.18 -13.30 5.57
CA GLY A 31 -5.39 -13.67 6.98
C GLY A 31 -6.00 -15.06 7.17
N ASP A 32 -6.60 -15.63 6.13
CA ASP A 32 -7.17 -16.98 6.11
C ASP A 32 -6.19 -18.05 5.58
N GLY A 33 -4.96 -17.65 5.20
CA GLY A 33 -3.93 -18.56 4.69
C GLY A 33 -4.15 -19.05 3.25
N SER A 34 -5.08 -18.46 2.50
CA SER A 34 -5.29 -18.79 1.07
C SER A 34 -4.23 -18.21 0.13
N GLY A 35 -3.34 -17.36 0.65
CA GLY A 35 -2.23 -16.78 -0.10
C GLY A 35 -1.16 -17.83 -0.44
N GLU A 36 -0.63 -17.74 -1.65
CA GLU A 36 0.35 -18.66 -2.21
C GLU A 36 1.69 -17.94 -2.45
N ASN A 37 2.75 -18.71 -2.69
CA ASN A 37 4.06 -18.22 -3.14
C ASN A 37 4.66 -17.10 -2.27
N GLY A 38 4.42 -17.14 -0.96
CA GLY A 38 4.86 -16.08 -0.08
C GLY A 38 6.36 -16.06 0.19
N TYR A 39 6.85 -14.89 0.54
CA TYR A 39 8.25 -14.60 0.82
C TYR A 39 8.38 -13.44 1.81
N ASP A 40 9.53 -13.35 2.48
CA ASP A 40 9.84 -12.25 3.37
C ASP A 40 10.42 -11.06 2.59
N ALA A 41 9.84 -9.88 2.79
CA ALA A 41 10.32 -8.62 2.23
C ALA A 41 10.83 -7.71 3.35
N ASN A 42 12.02 -7.15 3.17
CA ASN A 42 12.66 -6.28 4.18
C ASN A 42 12.55 -4.79 3.85
N THR A 43 12.13 -4.46 2.62
CA THR A 43 12.12 -3.09 2.10
C THR A 43 10.84 -2.83 1.30
N LEU A 44 10.28 -1.64 1.46
CA LEU A 44 9.21 -1.08 0.63
C LEU A 44 9.79 0.01 -0.26
N THR A 45 9.52 -0.08 -1.57
CA THR A 45 9.97 0.89 -2.57
C THR A 45 8.76 1.52 -3.25
N ILE A 46 8.70 2.86 -3.25
CA ILE A 46 7.59 3.65 -3.78
C ILE A 46 8.14 4.53 -4.91
N PRO A 47 7.88 4.17 -6.18
CA PRO A 47 8.22 5.03 -7.32
C PRO A 47 7.17 6.14 -7.49
N PHE A 48 7.63 7.35 -7.81
CA PHE A 48 6.79 8.49 -8.18
C PHE A 48 6.90 8.78 -9.67
N GLU A 49 5.91 9.47 -10.24
CA GLU A 49 5.86 9.78 -11.68
C GLU A 49 6.99 10.71 -12.14
N ASP A 50 7.55 11.52 -11.23
CA ASP A 50 8.70 12.37 -11.50
C ASP A 50 10.04 11.59 -11.54
N GLY A 51 9.99 10.27 -11.37
CA GLY A 51 11.15 9.37 -11.37
C GLY A 51 11.86 9.26 -10.02
N SER A 52 11.41 9.99 -9.00
CA SER A 52 11.93 9.83 -7.64
C SER A 52 11.44 8.51 -7.02
N ILE A 53 12.23 7.99 -6.07
CA ILE A 53 11.94 6.73 -5.40
C ILE A 53 12.12 6.93 -3.90
N ALA A 54 11.07 6.66 -3.13
CA ALA A 54 11.16 6.52 -1.68
C ALA A 54 11.39 5.06 -1.30
N THR A 55 12.34 4.83 -0.40
CA THR A 55 12.69 3.49 0.09
C THR A 55 12.58 3.47 1.61
N VAL A 56 11.78 2.55 2.14
CA VAL A 56 11.49 2.41 3.57
C VAL A 56 11.90 1.02 4.03
N LYS A 57 12.68 0.93 5.12
CA LYS A 57 12.96 -0.35 5.78
C LYS A 57 11.72 -0.80 6.53
N LEU A 58 11.29 -2.03 6.29
CA LEU A 58 10.15 -2.61 6.96
C LEU A 58 10.51 -2.97 8.41
N PRO A 59 9.54 -2.88 9.34
CA PRO A 59 9.78 -3.16 10.76
C PRO A 59 10.17 -4.62 10.99
N SER A 60 10.69 -4.90 12.18
CA SER A 60 10.98 -6.27 12.67
C SER A 60 11.91 -7.10 11.77
N GLY A 61 12.69 -6.45 10.92
CA GLY A 61 13.61 -7.13 10.01
C GLY A 61 12.93 -7.70 8.76
N GLY A 62 11.63 -7.51 8.57
CA GLY A 62 10.88 -7.94 7.39
C GLY A 62 9.43 -8.26 7.68
N VAL A 63 8.62 -8.35 6.62
CA VAL A 63 7.23 -8.79 6.68
C VAL A 63 6.99 -9.89 5.64
N TYR A 64 6.11 -10.82 5.98
CA TYR A 64 5.68 -11.86 5.05
C TYR A 64 4.67 -11.29 4.04
N VAL A 65 4.88 -11.60 2.77
CA VAL A 65 4.04 -11.17 1.65
C VAL A 65 3.65 -12.39 0.82
N ASP A 66 2.41 -12.48 0.36
CA ASP A 66 1.93 -13.57 -0.50
C ASP A 66 1.15 -13.07 -1.73
N THR A 67 0.51 -13.97 -2.50
CA THR A 67 -0.30 -13.61 -3.68
C THR A 67 -1.52 -12.74 -3.39
N ALA A 68 -1.94 -12.59 -2.14
CA ALA A 68 -3.00 -11.66 -1.72
C ALA A 68 -2.49 -10.22 -1.53
N LEU A 69 -1.21 -9.94 -1.83
CA LEU A 69 -0.64 -8.60 -1.82
C LEU A 69 -1.51 -7.63 -2.63
N MET A 70 -1.94 -6.55 -1.99
CA MET A 70 -2.84 -5.57 -2.58
C MET A 70 -2.58 -4.19 -1.97
N VAL A 71 -2.74 -3.14 -2.78
CA VAL A 71 -2.56 -1.75 -2.33
C VAL A 71 -3.81 -0.92 -2.59
N THR A 72 -4.07 0.09 -1.77
CA THR A 72 -5.15 1.06 -2.04
C THR A 72 -4.67 2.17 -2.97
N TYR A 73 -5.60 2.86 -3.63
CA TYR A 73 -5.38 4.24 -4.06
C TYR A 73 -5.04 5.13 -2.86
N TRP A 74 -4.32 6.23 -3.12
CA TRP A 74 -4.10 7.28 -2.15
C TRP A 74 -5.43 7.81 -1.59
N GLN A 75 -5.50 7.89 -0.27
CA GLN A 75 -6.60 8.42 0.52
C GLN A 75 -6.15 9.69 1.24
N THR A 76 -7.11 10.54 1.58
CA THR A 76 -6.89 11.71 2.46
C THR A 76 -6.91 11.34 3.94
N ASP A 77 -7.46 10.16 4.27
CA ASP A 77 -7.67 9.71 5.63
C ASP A 77 -7.02 8.34 5.84
N ALA A 78 -6.23 8.23 6.92
CA ALA A 78 -5.54 6.99 7.24
C ALA A 78 -6.51 5.83 7.53
N SER A 79 -7.65 6.11 8.17
CA SER A 79 -8.66 5.09 8.45
C SER A 79 -9.19 4.45 7.17
N ASN A 80 -9.51 5.27 6.15
CA ASN A 80 -10.00 4.77 4.86
C ASN A 80 -8.95 3.90 4.16
N ALA A 81 -7.67 4.21 4.32
CA ALA A 81 -6.59 3.40 3.76
C ALA A 81 -6.47 2.02 4.43
N LEU A 82 -6.89 1.88 5.69
CA LEU A 82 -6.80 0.64 6.48
C LEU A 82 -8.07 -0.24 6.42
N GLU A 83 -9.16 0.25 5.83
CA GLU A 83 -10.43 -0.50 5.71
C GLU A 83 -10.46 -1.52 4.56
N TYR A 84 -9.43 -1.55 3.69
CA TYR A 84 -9.34 -2.43 2.51
C TYR A 84 -8.37 -3.60 2.73
#